data_AF-A0A328FAT4-F1
#
_entry.id   AF-A0A328FAT4-F1
#
_cell.length_a   1.000
_cell.length_b   1.000
_cell.length_c   1.000
_cell.angle_alpha   90.00
_cell.angle_beta   90.00
_cell.angle_gamma   90.00
#
_symmetry.space_group_name_H-M   'P 1'
#
loop_
_entity.id
_entity.type
_entity.pdbx_description
1 polymer ?
#
loop_
_entity_poly.entity_id
_entity_poly.type
_entity_poly.pdbx_seq_one_letter_code
_entity_poly.pdbx_strand_id
1 'polypeptide(L)'
;MKAIQAEYNEASKAISIKKDAEIEDWFSVCRRFNDDVSRICDVTDIEEYTGLFECFDDENNKYHYLVREDKALYRMKRRHFYDNLGLE
;
A
#
# COMPACT_ATOMS: atom_id res chain seq x y z
N MET A 1 -3.40 10.73 -3.96
CA MET A 1 -3.65 9.44 -3.29
C MET A 1 -3.08 9.56 -1.88
N LYS A 2 -3.62 8.88 -0.87
CA LYS A 2 -3.10 9.02 0.52
C LYS A 2 -2.20 7.84 0.85
N ALA A 3 -1.14 8.09 1.61
CA ALA A 3 -0.23 7.07 2.10
C ALA A 3 0.07 7.27 3.59
N ILE A 4 0.46 6.20 4.28
CA ILE A 4 0.95 6.24 5.66
C ILE A 4 2.07 5.24 5.82
N GLN A 5 3.10 5.57 6.61
CA GLN A 5 4.21 4.66 6.84
C GLN A 5 3.76 3.45 7.66
N ALA A 6 4.26 2.28 7.27
CA ALA A 6 3.90 1.00 7.85
C ALA A 6 5.14 0.23 8.30
N GLU A 7 4.90 -0.71 9.21
CA GLU A 7 5.82 -1.78 9.55
C GLU A 7 5.32 -3.05 8.87
N TYR A 8 6.24 -3.76 8.24
CA TYR A 8 5.95 -5.01 7.56
C TYR A 8 6.93 -6.09 8.01
N ASN A 9 6.39 -7.20 8.49
CA ASN A 9 7.17 -8.39 8.81
C ASN A 9 7.02 -9.40 7.68
N GLU A 10 8.08 -9.59 6.89
CA GLU A 10 8.07 -10.51 5.74
C GLU A 10 7.79 -11.98 6.12
N ALA A 11 8.24 -12.42 7.30
CA ALA A 11 8.10 -13.82 7.73
C ALA A 11 6.66 -14.17 8.12
N SER A 12 5.97 -13.27 8.84
CA SER A 12 4.57 -13.46 9.24
C SER A 12 3.57 -12.82 8.29
N LYS A 13 4.04 -12.02 7.33
CA LYS A 13 3.23 -11.11 6.49
C LYS A 13 2.37 -10.13 7.30
N ALA A 14 2.73 -9.89 8.57
CA ALA A 14 2.00 -8.95 9.41
C ALA A 14 2.28 -7.52 8.97
N ILE A 15 1.22 -6.72 8.86
CA ILE A 15 1.27 -5.31 8.50
C ILE A 15 0.66 -4.50 9.63
N SER A 16 1.35 -3.45 10.06
CA SER A 16 0.85 -2.48 11.04
C SER A 16 1.19 -1.07 10.61
N ILE A 17 0.33 -0.11 10.95
CA ILE A 17 0.66 1.31 10.80
C ILE A 17 1.77 1.63 11.80
N LYS A 18 2.85 2.27 11.32
CA LYS A 18 3.95 2.65 12.18
C LYS A 18 3.45 3.65 13.23
N LYS A 19 3.91 3.50 14.47
CA LYS A 19 3.52 4.40 15.56
C LYS A 19 3.88 5.85 15.21
N ASP A 20 2.95 6.77 15.48
CA ASP A 20 3.10 8.21 15.23
C ASP A 20 3.32 8.58 13.75
N ALA A 21 2.96 7.68 12.82
CA ALA A 21 3.01 7.98 11.39
C ALA A 21 1.91 8.96 10.99
N GLU A 22 2.26 9.90 10.12
CA GLU A 22 1.34 10.88 9.56
C GLU A 22 0.84 10.44 8.19
N ILE A 23 -0.34 10.93 7.82
CA ILE A 23 -0.89 10.72 6.47
C ILE A 23 -0.18 11.68 5.51
N GLU A 24 0.38 11.12 4.46
CA GLU A 24 1.10 11.84 3.43
C GLU A 24 0.40 11.73 2.07
N ASP A 25 0.72 12.65 1.15
CA ASP A 25 0.35 12.48 -0.25
C ASP A 25 1.29 11.48 -0.92
N TRP A 26 0.72 10.43 -1.51
CA TRP A 26 1.47 9.34 -2.10
C TRP A 26 2.41 9.78 -3.23
N PHE A 27 1.99 10.74 -4.06
CA PHE A 27 2.85 11.23 -5.14
C PHE A 27 4.10 11.94 -4.60
N SER A 28 3.94 12.65 -3.49
CA SER A 28 5.05 13.28 -2.78
C SER A 28 6.00 12.23 -2.16
N VAL A 29 5.46 11.12 -1.66
CA VAL A 29 6.25 9.98 -1.18
C VAL A 29 7.04 9.32 -2.32
N CYS A 30 6.41 9.01 -3.46
CA CYS A 30 7.11 8.43 -4.62
C CYS A 30 8.31 9.30 -5.05
N ARG A 31 8.10 10.62 -5.18
CA ARG A 31 9.18 11.56 -5.54
C ARG A 31 10.32 11.60 -4.52
N ARG A 32 10.03 11.42 -3.23
CA ARG A 32 11.06 11.37 -2.16
C ARG A 32 11.98 10.18 -2.34
N PHE A 33 11.46 9.08 -2.89
CA PHE A 33 12.18 7.85 -3.16
C PHE A 33 12.59 7.72 -4.63
N ASN A 34 12.69 8.84 -5.37
CA ASN A 34 13.07 8.85 -6.79
C ASN A 34 12.22 7.92 -7.67
N ASP A 35 10.94 7.76 -7.31
CA ASP A 35 9.98 6.83 -7.90
C ASP A 35 10.41 5.34 -7.84
N ASP A 36 11.43 5.00 -7.03
CA ASP A 36 11.83 3.64 -6.70
C ASP A 36 10.89 3.05 -5.65
N VAL A 37 9.70 2.67 -6.14
CA VAL A 37 8.62 2.12 -5.33
C VAL A 37 8.03 0.88 -6.00
N SER A 38 7.72 -0.15 -5.21
CA SER A 38 7.15 -1.41 -5.69
C SER A 38 5.99 -1.87 -4.80
N ARG A 39 4.94 -2.44 -5.42
CA ARG A 39 3.80 -3.01 -4.68
C ARG A 39 4.19 -4.39 -4.15
N ILE A 40 4.07 -4.60 -2.84
CA ILE A 40 4.27 -5.92 -2.22
C ILE A 40 2.99 -6.75 -2.32
N CYS A 41 1.87 -6.22 -1.85
CA CYS A 41 0.60 -6.94 -1.81
C CYS A 41 -0.62 -6.01 -1.75
N ASP A 42 -1.79 -6.59 -1.99
CA ASP A 42 -3.07 -5.95 -1.70
C ASP A 42 -3.36 -6.03 -0.20
N VAL A 43 -3.94 -4.96 0.33
CA VAL A 43 -4.32 -4.87 1.75
C VAL A 43 -5.83 -4.85 1.85
N THR A 44 -6.39 -5.84 2.54
CA THR A 44 -7.84 -5.98 2.76
C THR A 44 -8.24 -5.79 4.21
N ASP A 45 -7.29 -5.98 5.12
CA ASP A 45 -7.56 -6.12 6.55
C ASP A 45 -7.35 -4.80 7.33
N ILE A 46 -6.75 -3.80 6.68
CA ILE A 46 -6.57 -2.45 7.23
C ILE A 46 -7.54 -1.52 6.55
N GLU A 47 -8.54 -1.07 7.31
CA GLU A 47 -9.59 -0.21 6.79
C GLU A 47 -8.98 1.06 6.16
N GLU A 48 -9.48 1.39 4.97
CA GLU A 48 -9.07 2.53 4.14
C GLU A 48 -7.90 2.38 3.18
N TYR A 49 -6.98 1.44 3.41
CA TYR A 49 -5.83 1.21 2.53
C TYR A 49 -6.07 0.01 1.61
N THR A 50 -5.47 0.03 0.43
CA THR A 50 -5.71 -0.96 -0.64
C THR A 50 -4.46 -1.72 -1.04
N GLY A 51 -3.27 -1.19 -0.75
CA GLY A 51 -2.01 -1.83 -1.09
C GLY A 51 -0.88 -1.46 -0.13
N LEU A 52 0.06 -2.37 0.01
CA LEU A 52 1.34 -2.17 0.67
C LEU A 52 2.41 -2.00 -0.39
N PHE A 53 3.23 -0.97 -0.23
CA PHE A 53 4.34 -0.66 -1.12
C PHE A 53 5.65 -0.62 -0.33
N GLU A 54 6.73 -1.08 -0.95
CA GLU A 54 8.09 -0.80 -0.53
C GLU A 54 8.65 0.39 -1.31
N CYS A 55 9.49 1.18 -0.66
CA CYS A 55 10.19 2.33 -1.22
C CYS A 55 11.65 2.27 -0.79
N PHE A 56 12.56 2.63 -1.69
CA PHE A 56 13.99 2.63 -1.45
C PHE A 56 14.54 4.05 -1.50
N ASP A 57 15.32 4.45 -0.51
CA ASP A 57 16.06 5.70 -0.58
C ASP A 57 17.39 5.53 -1.34
N ASP A 58 18.14 6.62 -1.50
CA ASP A 58 19.42 6.63 -2.21
C ASP A 58 20.50 5.78 -1.51
N GLU A 59 20.33 5.48 -0.22
CA GLU A 59 21.19 4.59 0.56
C GLU A 59 20.71 3.13 0.52
N ASN A 60 19.68 2.84 -0.27
CA ASN A 60 19.02 1.55 -0.40
C ASN A 60 18.37 1.06 0.92
N ASN A 61 18.01 1.99 1.81
CA ASN A 61 17.19 1.69 2.98
C ASN A 61 15.74 1.47 2.52
N LYS A 62 15.15 0.38 3.00
CA LYS A 62 13.78 -0.02 2.66
C LYS A 62 12.77 0.56 3.64
N TYR A 63 11.72 1.18 3.10
CA TYR A 63 10.57 1.70 3.82
C TYR A 63 9.27 1.11 3.29
N HIS A 64 8.27 0.97 4.16
CA HIS A 64 6.96 0.45 3.76
C HIS A 64 5.88 1.51 3.93
N TYR A 65 4.97 1.58 2.96
CA TYR A 65 3.83 2.48 2.98
C TYR A 65 2.54 1.73 2.64
N LEU A 66 1.52 1.99 3.45
CA LEU A 66 0.14 1.66 3.12
C LEU A 66 -0.43 2.77 2.26
N VAL A 67 -0.99 2.42 1.10
CA VAL A 67 -1.51 3.38 0.13
C VAL A 67 -3.01 3.15 -0.04
N ARG A 68 -3.76 4.24 0.07
CA ARG A 68 -5.16 4.33 -0.33
C ARG A 68 -5.19 4.77 -1.78
N GLU A 69 -5.15 3.78 -2.66
CA GLU A 69 -5.43 3.99 -4.07
C GLU A 69 -6.92 4.35 -4.22
N ASP A 70 -7.31 4.90 -5.37
CA ASP A 70 -8.70 5.30 -5.59
C ASP A 70 -9.66 4.13 -5.32
N LYS A 71 -10.36 4.21 -4.17
CA LYS A 71 -11.24 3.16 -3.65
C LYS A 71 -12.30 2.78 -4.68
N ALA A 72 -12.73 3.71 -5.54
CA ALA A 72 -13.71 3.42 -6.59
C ALA A 72 -13.15 2.44 -7.62
N LEU A 73 -11.92 2.68 -8.10
CA LEU A 73 -11.26 1.82 -9.07
C LEU A 73 -10.86 0.46 -8.46
N TYR A 74 -10.39 0.44 -7.21
CA TYR A 74 -10.06 -0.80 -6.51
C TYR A 74 -11.29 -1.68 -6.25
N ARG A 75 -12.39 -1.10 -5.75
CA ARG A 75 -13.66 -1.83 -5.53
C ARG A 75 -14.23 -2.38 -6.83
N MET A 76 -14.11 -1.62 -7.93
CA MET A 76 -14.51 -2.08 -9.26
C MET A 76 -13.67 -3.29 -9.69
N LYS A 77 -12.33 -3.21 -9.62
CA LYS A 77 -11.43 -4.33 -9.94
C LYS A 77 -11.73 -5.57 -9.08
N ARG A 78 -11.96 -5.39 -7.78
CA ARG A 78 -12.30 -6.47 -6.85
C ARG A 78 -13.65 -7.11 -7.16
N ARG A 79 -14.69 -6.31 -7.47
CA ARG A 79 -16.00 -6.81 -7.91
C ARG A 79 -15.85 -7.67 -9.17
N HIS A 80 -15.18 -7.14 -10.20
CA HIS A 80 -14.96 -7.89 -11.44
C HIS A 80 -14.14 -9.18 -11.23
N PHE A 81 -13.18 -9.17 -10.29
CA PHE A 81 -12.43 -10.37 -9.96
C PHE A 81 -13.31 -11.48 -9.39
N TYR A 82 -14.21 -11.16 -8.44
CA TYR A 82 -15.15 -12.15 -7.90
C TYR A 82 -16.22 -12.56 -8.91
N ASP A 83 -16.75 -11.62 -9.69
CA ASP A 83 -17.71 -11.90 -10.77
C ASP A 83 -17.11 -12.89 -11.79
N ASN A 84 -15.83 -12.71 -12.14
CA ASN A 84 -15.12 -13.62 -13.05
C ASN A 84 -14.82 -15.00 -12.45
N LEU A 85 -14.85 -15.13 -11.12
CA LEU A 85 -14.72 -16.42 -10.43
C LEU A 85 -16.07 -17.12 -10.21
N GLY A 86 -17.20 -16.49 -10.58
CA GLY A 86 -18.54 -17.07 -10.45
C GLY A 86 -19.01 -17.26 -9.00
N LEU A 87 -18.41 -16.52 -8.06
CA LEU A 87 -18.76 -16.55 -6.64
C LEU A 87 -19.65 -15.32 -6.35
N GLU A 88 -20.97 -15.49 -6.44
CA GLU A 88 -21.96 -14.55 -5.89
C GLU A 88 -22.03 -14.62 -4.36
#